data_AF-S6TQS7-F1
#
_entry.id   AF-S6TQS7-F1
#
_cell.length_a   1.000
_cell.length_b   1.000
_cell.length_c   1.000
_cell.angle_alpha   90.00
_cell.angle_beta   90.00
_cell.angle_gamma   90.00
#
_symmetry.space_group_name_H-M   'P 1'
#
loop_
_entity.id
_entity.type
_entity.pdbx_description
1 polymer ?
#
loop_
_entity_poly.entity_id
_entity_poly.type
_entity_poly.pdbx_seq_one_letter_code
_entity_poly.pdbx_strand_id
1 'polypeptide(L)'
;MLKSLLLSERGQLLERFQFTDLDTTSVLSEQMLKADADCKPVTVAKPKPEPSTPVAWHSDWLPPGFELSSSGVRKDSATQSLVTRLMYGDGLAQFSVFVEAVKGASSSDIRTQLGPTVAVSRRLTTPQGDMMVTVVGEVPMGTAERIALSMRNDENPAKK
;
A
#
# COMPACT_ATOMS: atom_id res chain seq x y z
N MET A 1 -8.01 8.32 22.79
CA MET A 1 -6.98 9.18 22.15
C MET A 1 -7.64 10.48 21.74
N LEU A 2 -7.25 11.63 22.31
CA LEU A 2 -7.89 12.93 22.01
C LEU A 2 -7.17 13.73 20.91
N LYS A 3 -5.89 13.45 20.72
CA LYS A 3 -5.01 14.09 19.75
C LYS A 3 -3.96 13.08 19.29
N SER A 4 -3.70 13.04 18.00
CA SER A 4 -2.60 12.31 17.37
C SER A 4 -1.83 13.28 16.46
N LEU A 5 -0.51 13.22 16.51
CA LEU A 5 0.38 14.01 15.67
C LEU A 5 1.33 13.06 14.96
N LEU A 6 1.32 13.08 13.63
CA LEU A 6 2.28 12.35 12.82
C LEU A 6 3.43 13.32 12.49
N LEU A 7 4.64 12.94 12.90
CA LEU A 7 5.85 13.75 12.73
C LEU A 7 6.80 13.06 11.75
N SER A 8 7.52 13.85 10.97
CA SER A 8 8.65 13.34 10.19
C SER A 8 9.86 13.05 11.08
N GLU A 9 10.89 12.41 10.51
CA GLU A 9 12.18 12.17 11.18
C GLU A 9 12.86 13.47 11.66
N ARG A 10 12.53 14.62 11.05
CA ARG A 10 13.04 15.94 11.43
C ARG A 10 12.14 16.66 12.44
N GLY A 11 11.12 15.99 12.97
CA GLY A 11 10.12 16.56 13.87
C GLY A 11 9.10 17.48 13.19
N GLN A 12 9.05 17.53 11.86
CA GLN A 12 8.07 18.33 11.14
C GLN A 12 6.70 17.67 11.23
N LEU A 13 5.66 18.45 11.53
CA LEU A 13 4.29 17.96 11.54
C LEU A 13 3.82 17.61 10.12
N LEU A 14 3.43 16.36 9.91
CA LEU A 14 2.90 15.83 8.66
C LEU A 14 1.37 15.72 8.69
N GLU A 15 0.81 15.33 9.83
CA GLU A 15 -0.63 15.22 10.02
C GLU A 15 -1.02 15.52 11.48
N ARG A 16 -2.20 16.10 11.67
CA ARG A 16 -2.83 16.28 12.97
C ARG A 16 -4.26 15.78 12.95
N PHE A 17 -4.54 14.79 13.77
CA PHE A 17 -5.90 14.39 14.13
C PHE A 17 -6.20 14.89 15.54
N GLN A 18 -7.28 15.65 15.73
CA GLN A 18 -7.62 16.20 17.04
C GLN A 18 -9.13 16.41 17.17
N PHE A 19 -9.71 15.93 18.27
CA PHE A 19 -11.08 16.28 18.63
C PHE A 19 -11.17 17.77 18.98
N THR A 20 -12.15 18.45 18.41
CA THR A 20 -12.51 19.82 18.81
C THR A 20 -13.59 19.84 19.89
N ASP A 21 -14.41 18.79 19.92
CA ASP A 21 -15.44 18.51 20.91
C ASP A 21 -15.62 16.99 21.05
N LEU A 22 -15.91 16.52 22.26
CA LEU A 22 -16.15 15.10 22.53
C LEU A 22 -17.03 14.94 23.78
N ASP A 23 -18.25 14.46 23.57
CA ASP A 23 -19.13 14.00 24.65
C ASP A 23 -19.04 12.48 24.80
N THR A 24 -18.58 12.02 25.96
CA THR A 24 -18.49 10.59 26.30
C THR A 24 -19.60 10.11 27.22
N THR A 25 -20.58 10.97 27.53
CA THR A 25 -21.62 10.72 28.54
C THR A 25 -22.99 10.49 27.92
N SER A 26 -23.30 11.15 26.81
CA SER A 26 -24.55 10.96 26.09
C SER A 26 -24.62 9.59 25.39
N VAL A 27 -25.79 8.95 25.46
CA VAL A 27 -26.07 7.71 24.72
C VAL A 27 -26.49 8.07 23.30
N LEU A 28 -25.83 7.49 22.29
CA LEU A 28 -26.17 7.67 20.89
C LEU A 28 -27.52 7.02 20.57
N SER A 29 -28.39 7.73 19.85
CA SER A 29 -29.64 7.16 19.34
C SER A 29 -29.42 6.34 18.08
N GLU A 30 -30.32 5.41 17.76
CA GLU A 30 -30.24 4.63 16.51
C GLU A 30 -30.27 5.52 15.26
N GLN A 31 -30.95 6.66 15.32
CA GLN A 31 -31.01 7.61 14.21
C GLN A 31 -29.62 8.20 13.90
N MET A 32 -28.77 8.42 14.93
CA MET A 32 -27.41 8.93 14.75
C MET A 32 -26.47 7.91 14.10
N LEU A 33 -26.82 6.62 14.11
CA LEU A 33 -26.05 5.55 13.48
C LEU A 33 -26.48 5.26 12.05
N LYS A 34 -27.57 5.89 11.56
CA LYS A 34 -28.01 5.74 10.17
C LYS A 34 -27.11 6.58 9.27
N ALA A 35 -26.58 5.95 8.24
CA ALA A 35 -25.80 6.63 7.23
C ALA A 35 -26.70 7.52 6.34
N ASP A 36 -26.13 8.60 5.83
CA ASP A 36 -26.81 9.49 4.89
C ASP A 36 -26.98 8.87 3.50
N ALA A 37 -27.81 9.50 2.67
CA ALA A 37 -28.14 9.03 1.32
C ALA A 37 -26.91 8.88 0.39
N ASP A 38 -25.85 9.65 0.63
CA ASP A 38 -24.59 9.56 -0.12
C ASP A 38 -23.75 8.34 0.27
N CYS A 39 -24.01 7.74 1.44
CA CYS A 39 -23.33 6.53 1.91
C CYS A 39 -23.90 5.30 1.22
N LYS A 40 -23.30 4.94 0.09
CA LYS A 40 -23.73 3.78 -0.71
C LYS A 40 -23.41 2.47 0.00
N PRO A 41 -24.36 1.52 0.09
CA PRO A 41 -24.10 0.22 0.67
C PRO A 41 -23.06 -0.53 -0.17
N VAL A 42 -22.04 -1.06 0.50
CA VAL A 42 -21.06 -1.94 -0.14
C VAL A 42 -21.60 -3.36 -0.16
N THR A 43 -21.56 -4.00 -1.32
CA THR A 43 -21.79 -5.45 -1.39
C THR A 43 -20.51 -6.14 -0.94
N VAL A 44 -20.58 -6.81 0.21
CA VAL A 44 -19.51 -7.72 0.61
C VAL A 44 -19.52 -8.86 -0.40
N ALA A 45 -18.61 -8.83 -1.35
CA ALA A 45 -18.38 -9.97 -2.21
C ALA A 45 -18.05 -11.14 -1.28
N LYS A 46 -18.84 -12.22 -1.34
CA LYS A 46 -18.45 -13.48 -0.68
C LYS A 46 -17.01 -13.74 -1.08
N PRO A 47 -16.10 -14.10 -0.16
CA PRO A 47 -14.74 -14.43 -0.52
C PRO A 47 -14.82 -15.56 -1.54
N LYS A 48 -14.69 -15.19 -2.82
CA LYS A 48 -14.43 -16.14 -3.87
C LYS A 48 -13.05 -16.67 -3.48
N PRO A 49 -12.83 -18.00 -3.42
CA PRO A 49 -11.47 -18.49 -3.38
C PRO A 49 -10.80 -17.89 -4.61
N GLU A 50 -10.03 -16.81 -4.41
CA GLU A 50 -9.11 -16.37 -5.43
C GLU A 50 -8.25 -17.60 -5.69
N PRO A 51 -8.05 -18.01 -6.95
CA PRO A 51 -7.02 -18.99 -7.21
C PRO A 51 -5.80 -18.47 -6.49
N SER A 52 -5.22 -19.30 -5.63
CA SER A 52 -3.93 -19.06 -5.00
C SER A 52 -2.88 -19.08 -6.11
N THR A 53 -2.97 -18.16 -7.07
CA THR A 53 -1.85 -17.79 -7.92
C THR A 53 -0.80 -17.33 -6.93
N PRO A 54 0.28 -18.11 -6.77
CA PRO A 54 1.35 -17.73 -5.88
C PRO A 54 1.80 -16.35 -6.32
N VAL A 55 1.74 -15.38 -5.41
CA VAL A 55 2.34 -14.09 -5.69
C VAL A 55 3.84 -14.33 -5.63
N ALA A 56 4.46 -14.47 -6.81
CA ALA A 56 5.89 -14.73 -6.95
C ALA A 56 6.73 -13.48 -6.68
N TRP A 57 6.33 -12.64 -5.73
CA TRP A 57 7.03 -11.41 -5.37
C TRP A 57 7.13 -11.27 -3.87
N HIS A 58 8.33 -10.96 -3.39
CA HIS A 58 8.60 -10.66 -1.99
C HIS A 58 9.63 -9.53 -1.88
N SER A 59 9.83 -9.01 -0.67
CA SER A 59 10.91 -8.06 -0.39
C SER A 59 12.01 -8.75 0.40
N ASP A 60 13.27 -8.63 -0.05
CA ASP A 60 14.46 -9.10 0.68
C ASP A 60 14.72 -8.29 1.96
N TRP A 61 14.17 -7.08 2.03
CA TRP A 61 14.33 -6.20 3.17
C TRP A 61 13.01 -5.54 3.54
N LEU A 62 12.72 -5.53 4.83
CA LEU A 62 11.61 -4.82 5.43
C LEU A 62 12.12 -4.08 6.68
N PRO A 63 11.54 -2.93 7.03
CA PRO A 63 11.74 -2.36 8.35
C PRO A 63 11.31 -3.38 9.42
N PRO A 64 11.99 -3.46 10.58
CA PRO A 64 11.62 -4.39 11.63
C PRO A 64 10.15 -4.23 12.04
N GLY A 65 9.44 -5.36 12.22
CA GLY A 65 8.04 -5.39 12.63
C GLY A 65 7.03 -5.39 11.48
N PHE A 66 7.42 -5.05 10.25
CA PHE A 66 6.51 -5.13 9.11
C PHE A 66 6.32 -6.58 8.64
N GLU A 67 5.06 -6.98 8.51
CA GLU A 67 4.66 -8.29 8.01
C GLU A 67 3.68 -8.17 6.84
N LEU A 68 3.66 -9.18 5.96
CA LEU A 68 2.73 -9.23 4.83
C LEU A 68 1.31 -9.50 5.34
N SER A 69 0.39 -8.55 5.15
CA SER A 69 -1.01 -8.66 5.60
C SER A 69 -1.94 -9.16 4.50
N SER A 70 -1.66 -8.85 3.23
CA SER A 70 -2.47 -9.25 2.08
C SER A 70 -1.66 -9.22 0.81
N SER A 71 -1.92 -10.15 -0.10
CA SER A 71 -1.38 -10.15 -1.45
C SER A 71 -2.44 -10.52 -2.47
N GLY A 72 -2.27 -10.11 -3.73
CA GLY A 72 -3.15 -10.53 -4.81
C GLY A 72 -2.70 -9.98 -6.16
N VAL A 73 -3.30 -10.47 -7.24
CA VAL A 73 -3.08 -9.97 -8.59
C VAL A 73 -4.38 -9.41 -9.12
N ARG A 74 -4.39 -8.13 -9.51
CA ARG A 74 -5.54 -7.51 -10.17
C ARG A 74 -5.22 -7.21 -11.61
N LYS A 75 -6.24 -7.24 -12.47
CA LYS A 75 -6.14 -6.68 -13.81
C LYS A 75 -6.50 -5.20 -13.75
N ASP A 76 -5.61 -4.34 -14.21
CA ASP A 76 -5.90 -2.93 -14.36
C ASP A 76 -6.96 -2.73 -15.45
N SER A 77 -8.02 -1.98 -15.16
CA SER A 77 -9.16 -1.84 -16.06
C SER A 77 -8.83 -0.99 -17.29
N ALA A 78 -7.96 0.01 -17.16
CA ALA A 78 -7.61 0.93 -18.23
C ALA A 78 -6.56 0.33 -19.18
N THR A 79 -5.51 -0.28 -18.63
CA THR A 79 -4.36 -0.78 -19.39
C THR A 79 -4.44 -2.28 -19.68
N GLN A 80 -5.38 -2.99 -19.06
CA GLN A 80 -5.52 -4.45 -19.12
C GLN A 80 -4.25 -5.21 -18.65
N SER A 81 -3.32 -4.53 -17.98
CA SER A 81 -2.12 -5.13 -17.40
C SER A 81 -2.45 -5.92 -16.13
N LEU A 82 -1.64 -6.92 -15.82
CA LEU A 82 -1.68 -7.57 -14.52
C LEU A 82 -0.80 -6.78 -13.55
N VAL A 83 -1.37 -6.42 -12.41
CA VAL A 83 -0.69 -5.69 -11.33
C VAL A 83 -0.71 -6.57 -10.10
N THR A 84 0.47 -6.94 -9.63
CA THR A 84 0.64 -7.62 -8.35
C THR A 84 0.58 -6.59 -7.24
N ARG A 85 -0.17 -6.87 -6.18
CA ARG A 85 -0.27 -6.03 -4.98
C ARG A 85 0.18 -6.84 -3.76
N LEU A 86 1.03 -6.24 -2.94
CA LEU A 86 1.44 -6.72 -1.62
C LEU A 86 1.15 -5.60 -0.61
N MET A 87 0.55 -5.93 0.53
CA MET A 87 0.29 -4.99 1.63
C MET A 87 1.06 -5.44 2.86
N TYR A 88 1.74 -4.50 3.50
CA TYR A 88 2.53 -4.73 4.69
C TYR A 88 2.10 -3.78 5.80
N GLY A 89 2.23 -4.22 7.04
CA GLY A 89 2.02 -3.36 8.22
C GLY A 89 2.76 -3.86 9.44
N ASP A 90 3.01 -2.95 10.38
CA ASP A 90 3.67 -3.23 11.67
C ASP A 90 2.71 -3.06 12.88
N GLY A 91 1.42 -2.87 12.60
CA GLY A 91 0.38 -2.59 13.59
C GLY A 91 0.09 -1.10 13.81
N LEU A 92 0.93 -0.19 13.28
CA LEU A 92 0.69 1.25 13.29
C LEU A 92 0.72 1.84 11.88
N ALA A 93 1.83 1.64 11.17
CA ALA A 93 2.04 2.10 9.81
C ALA A 93 1.74 0.98 8.80
N GLN A 94 1.36 1.40 7.59
CA GLN A 94 1.08 0.51 6.48
C GLN A 94 1.67 1.03 5.19
N PHE A 95 2.08 0.11 4.32
CA PHE A 95 2.41 0.43 2.94
C PHE A 95 1.96 -0.70 2.01
N SER A 96 1.73 -0.33 0.75
CA SER A 96 1.43 -1.23 -0.34
C SER A 96 2.55 -1.19 -1.37
N VAL A 97 2.88 -2.34 -1.93
CA VAL A 97 3.78 -2.49 -3.08
C VAL A 97 2.95 -2.96 -4.27
N PHE A 98 3.11 -2.26 -5.39
CA PHE A 98 2.51 -2.60 -6.67
C PHE A 98 3.60 -2.97 -7.66
N VAL A 99 3.44 -4.08 -8.36
CA VAL A 99 4.41 -4.55 -9.35
C VAL A 99 3.72 -4.81 -10.68
N GLU A 100 4.18 -4.15 -11.73
CA GLU A 100 3.62 -4.25 -13.08
C GLU A 100 4.73 -4.31 -14.14
N ALA A 101 4.46 -4.97 -15.28
CA ALA A 101 5.42 -5.01 -16.38
C ALA A 101 5.45 -3.67 -17.12
N VAL A 102 6.65 -3.18 -17.44
CA VAL A 102 6.83 -1.94 -18.20
C VAL A 102 6.51 -2.20 -19.68
N LYS A 103 5.53 -1.47 -20.22
CA LYS A 103 5.20 -1.49 -21.66
C LYS A 103 5.57 -0.14 -22.30
N GLY A 104 6.49 -0.14 -23.27
CA GLY A 104 6.86 1.06 -24.03
C GLY A 104 8.06 1.84 -23.45
N ALA A 105 8.30 3.04 -23.96
CA ALA A 105 9.45 3.87 -23.61
C ALA A 105 9.17 4.77 -22.39
N SER A 106 10.11 4.72 -21.43
CA SER A 106 10.26 5.60 -20.27
C SER A 106 9.05 5.74 -19.33
N SER A 107 8.86 4.77 -18.45
CA SER A 107 8.32 5.11 -17.13
C SER A 107 9.47 5.68 -16.29
N SER A 108 9.38 6.95 -15.91
CA SER A 108 10.39 7.60 -15.06
C SER A 108 10.22 7.16 -13.62
N ASP A 109 11.32 7.10 -12.88
CA ASP A 109 11.25 7.00 -11.43
C ASP A 109 10.40 8.15 -10.88
N ILE A 110 9.46 7.83 -9.99
CA ILE A 110 8.59 8.82 -9.35
C ILE A 110 8.94 8.87 -7.87
N ARG A 111 9.00 10.08 -7.34
CA ARG A 111 9.05 10.36 -5.90
C ARG A 111 8.07 11.47 -5.61
N THR A 112 6.99 11.17 -4.91
CA THR A 112 6.00 12.15 -4.52
C THR A 112 5.52 11.90 -3.10
N GLN A 113 5.01 12.94 -2.46
CA GLN A 113 4.50 12.88 -1.10
C GLN A 113 3.25 13.75 -0.97
N LEU A 114 2.22 13.19 -0.34
CA LEU A 114 0.98 13.88 0.00
C LEU A 114 0.73 13.69 1.50
N GLY A 115 1.00 14.73 2.29
CA GLY A 115 0.91 14.66 3.75
C GLY A 115 1.85 13.57 4.32
N PRO A 116 1.34 12.60 5.10
CA PRO A 116 2.15 11.50 5.62
C PRO A 116 2.40 10.38 4.59
N THR A 117 1.69 10.37 3.46
CA THR A 117 1.74 9.28 2.49
C THR A 117 2.77 9.58 1.40
N VAL A 118 3.76 8.71 1.25
CA VAL A 118 4.73 8.77 0.14
C VAL A 118 4.33 7.81 -0.97
N ALA A 119 4.72 8.13 -2.21
CA ALA A 119 4.69 7.21 -3.33
C ALA A 119 6.03 7.24 -4.08
N VAL A 120 6.63 6.07 -4.23
CA VAL A 120 7.93 5.87 -4.88
C VAL A 120 7.80 4.81 -5.95
N SER A 121 8.14 5.13 -7.20
CA SER A 121 8.21 4.19 -8.30
C SER A 121 9.65 3.99 -8.74
N ARG A 122 10.09 2.72 -8.84
CA ARG A 122 11.41 2.32 -9.33
C ARG A 122 11.30 1.23 -10.37
N ARG A 123 12.07 1.38 -11.44
CA ARG A 123 12.23 0.33 -12.44
C ARG A 123 13.22 -0.73 -11.96
N LEU A 124 12.83 -2.01 -12.02
CA LEU A 124 13.67 -3.16 -11.77
C LEU A 124 13.78 -4.02 -13.03
N THR A 125 15.00 -4.38 -13.43
CA THR A 125 15.22 -5.33 -14.51
C THR A 125 15.22 -6.74 -13.93
N THR A 126 14.31 -7.60 -14.41
CA THR A 126 14.24 -9.02 -14.03
C THR A 126 14.49 -9.90 -15.25
N PRO A 127 14.72 -11.22 -15.08
CA PRO A 127 14.82 -12.15 -16.21
C PRO A 127 13.58 -12.19 -17.11
N GLN A 128 12.42 -11.79 -16.61
CA GLN A 128 11.14 -11.76 -17.34
C GLN A 128 10.91 -10.44 -18.07
N GLY A 129 11.79 -9.45 -17.87
CA GLY A 129 11.70 -8.12 -18.44
C GLY A 129 11.77 -7.03 -17.38
N ASP A 130 11.57 -5.79 -17.83
CA ASP A 130 11.55 -4.66 -16.90
C ASP A 130 10.20 -4.55 -16.19
N MET A 131 10.27 -4.45 -14.88
CA MET A 131 9.13 -4.30 -13.98
C MET A 131 9.17 -2.92 -13.33
N MET A 132 8.01 -2.29 -13.17
CA MET A 132 7.86 -1.08 -12.35
C MET A 132 7.34 -1.49 -10.97
N VAL A 133 8.09 -1.11 -9.94
CA VAL A 133 7.72 -1.31 -8.54
C VAL A 133 7.32 0.02 -7.95
N THR A 134 6.08 0.13 -7.50
CA THR A 134 5.56 1.33 -6.84
C THR A 134 5.23 1.03 -5.38
N VAL A 135 5.85 1.74 -4.45
CA VAL A 135 5.58 1.66 -3.02
C VAL A 135 4.76 2.88 -2.61
N VAL A 136 3.63 2.66 -1.94
CA VAL A 136 2.77 3.73 -1.42
C VAL A 136 2.46 3.47 0.04
N GLY A 137 2.71 4.43 0.93
CA GLY A 137 2.38 4.24 2.35
C GLY A 137 2.87 5.34 3.26
N GLU A 138 2.55 5.19 4.54
CA GLU A 138 2.89 6.13 5.61
C GLU A 138 4.25 5.76 6.22
N VAL A 139 5.28 5.79 5.38
CA VAL A 139 6.67 5.51 5.77
C VAL A 139 7.59 6.62 5.22
N PRO A 140 8.78 6.83 5.82
CA PRO A 140 9.73 7.80 5.28
C PRO A 140 10.09 7.51 3.81
N MET A 141 10.38 8.56 3.03
CA MET A 141 10.73 8.45 1.61
C MET A 141 11.88 7.46 1.37
N GLY A 142 12.94 7.53 2.20
CA GLY A 142 14.07 6.60 2.10
C GLY A 142 13.70 5.14 2.38
N THR A 143 12.71 4.90 3.25
CA THR A 143 12.17 3.57 3.53
C THR A 143 11.42 3.02 2.32
N ALA A 144 10.53 3.81 1.72
CA ALA A 144 9.80 3.42 0.52
C ALA A 144 10.76 3.14 -0.66
N GLU A 145 11.80 3.95 -0.84
CA GLU A 145 12.84 3.70 -1.84
C GLU A 145 13.60 2.40 -1.61
N ARG A 146 13.99 2.13 -0.36
CA ARG A 146 14.71 0.90 -0.03
C ARG A 146 13.83 -0.34 -0.24
N ILE A 147 12.56 -0.29 0.14
CA ILE A 147 11.59 -1.35 -0.14
C ILE A 147 11.48 -1.58 -1.66
N ALA A 148 11.30 -0.51 -2.44
CA ALA A 148 11.14 -0.62 -3.89
C ALA A 148 12.34 -1.33 -4.55
N LEU A 149 13.57 -1.05 -4.09
CA LEU A 149 14.81 -1.67 -4.59
C LEU A 149 15.05 -3.09 -4.04
N SER A 150 14.37 -3.48 -2.97
CA SER A 150 14.48 -4.78 -2.33
C SER A 150 13.47 -5.82 -2.82
N MET A 151 12.57 -5.44 -3.72
CA MET A 151 11.61 -6.37 -4.32
C MET A 151 12.31 -7.40 -5.22
N ARG A 152 11.89 -8.66 -5.10
CA ARG A 152 12.38 -9.80 -5.87
C ARG A 152 11.23 -10.64 -6.38
N ASN A 153 11.48 -11.33 -7.48
CA ASN A 153 10.59 -12.35 -7.99
C ASN A 153 11.09 -13.74 -7.55
N ASP A 154 10.20 -14.59 -7.05
CA ASP A 154 10.51 -15.92 -6.48
C ASP A 154 10.84 -17.01 -7.51
N GLU A 155 10.86 -16.69 -8.81
CA GLU A 155 11.27 -17.68 -9.80
C GLU A 155 12.78 -17.97 -9.72
N ASN A 156 13.09 -19.06 -9.01
CA ASN A 156 14.35 -19.77 -9.08
C ASN A 156 14.65 -20.07 -10.56
N PRO A 157 15.76 -19.60 -11.15
CA PRO A 157 16.17 -20.08 -12.46
C PRO A 157 16.46 -21.57 -12.26
N ALA A 158 15.59 -22.43 -12.80
CA ALA A 158 15.81 -23.86 -12.83
C ALA A 158 17.23 -24.08 -13.36
N LYS A 159 18.10 -24.59 -12.48
CA LYS A 159 19.48 -24.94 -12.82
C LYS A 159 19.44 -25.86 -14.03
N LYS A 160 20.18 -25.48 -15.07
CA LYS A 160 20.56 -26.36 -16.18
C LYS A 160 21.30 -27.59 -15.69
#